data_AF-A0A8X6IR97-F1
#
_entry.id   AF-A0A8X6IR97-F1
#
_cell.length_a   1.000
_cell.length_b   1.000
_cell.length_c   1.000
_cell.angle_alpha   90.00
_cell.angle_beta   90.00
_cell.angle_gamma   90.00
#
_symmetry.space_group_name_H-M   'P 1'
#
loop_
_entity.id
_entity.type
_entity.pdbx_description
1 polymer ?
#
loop_
_entity_poly.entity_id
_entity_poly.type
_entity_poly.pdbx_seq_one_letter_code
_entity_poly.pdbx_strand_id
1 'polypeptide(L)'
;MVLVNSFPSSTDGIRHAQPNTRVFSESKCFGTGTLYITESALYWLSSPGRGISILYPSMRASAISMHRYNFQDPCLFVLSEEGIVLNENPNEFLSSINNVNASSDADDGPYEIFFVPDDADKCKLFQEMIL
;
A
#
# COMPACT_ATOMS: atom_id res chain seq x y z
N MET A 1 11.82 -7.33 9.34
CA MET A 1 12.78 -6.20 9.52
C MET A 1 12.26 -5.02 8.70
N VAL A 2 12.57 -3.76 9.03
CA VAL A 2 12.07 -2.65 8.21
C VAL A 2 13.03 -2.42 7.04
N LEU A 3 12.64 -2.86 5.85
CA LEU A 3 13.33 -2.46 4.63
C LEU A 3 12.93 -1.00 4.32
N VAL A 4 13.90 -0.15 4.00
CA VAL A 4 13.63 1.18 3.44
C VAL A 4 14.06 1.08 2.00
N ASN A 5 13.11 0.84 1.10
CA ASN A 5 13.42 0.81 -0.33
C ASN A 5 13.49 2.27 -0.83
N SER A 6 14.39 2.57 -1.78
CA SER A 6 14.31 3.84 -2.51
C SER A 6 13.41 3.62 -3.73
N PHE A 7 12.53 4.57 -4.02
CA PHE A 7 11.79 4.54 -5.30
C PHE A 7 12.82 4.62 -6.44
N PRO A 8 12.74 3.76 -7.48
CA PRO A 8 13.70 3.82 -8.56
C PRO A 8 13.64 5.19 -9.23
N SER A 9 14.76 5.89 -9.24
CA SER A 9 14.92 7.21 -9.88
C SER A 9 14.66 7.17 -11.40
N SER A 10 14.68 5.96 -11.96
CA SER A 10 14.44 5.67 -13.36
C SER A 10 13.05 5.05 -13.46
N THR A 11 12.21 5.59 -14.35
CA THR A 11 10.88 5.08 -14.74
C THR A 11 10.88 3.64 -15.30
N ASP A 12 12.01 2.94 -15.20
CA ASP A 12 12.27 1.64 -15.79
C ASP A 12 11.59 0.56 -14.93
N GLY A 13 10.67 -0.19 -15.56
CA GLY A 13 9.89 -1.23 -14.89
C GLY A 13 8.55 -0.78 -14.27
N ILE A 14 8.15 0.50 -14.38
CA ILE A 14 6.78 0.92 -14.04
C ILE A 14 5.84 0.43 -15.14
N ARG A 15 4.96 -0.52 -14.80
CA ARG A 15 3.91 -1.03 -15.71
C ARG A 15 2.72 -0.08 -15.77
N HIS A 16 2.36 0.51 -14.63
CA HIS A 16 1.21 1.41 -14.53
C HIS A 16 1.38 2.45 -13.43
N ALA A 17 0.83 3.65 -13.64
CA ALA A 17 0.78 4.70 -12.65
C ALA A 17 -0.66 5.23 -12.54
N GLN A 18 -1.25 5.08 -11.36
CA GLN A 18 -2.58 5.57 -11.03
C GLN A 18 -2.49 6.78 -10.08
N PRO A 19 -2.69 8.02 -10.58
CA PRO A 19 -2.82 9.18 -9.72
C PRO A 19 -4.14 9.14 -8.93
N ASN A 20 -4.26 9.99 -7.91
CA ASN A 20 -5.46 10.14 -7.08
C ASN A 20 -5.89 8.84 -6.38
N THR A 21 -4.92 8.02 -5.98
CA THR A 21 -5.16 6.81 -5.20
C THR A 21 -4.99 7.12 -3.73
N ARG A 22 -6.02 6.85 -2.93
CA ARG A 22 -5.97 6.97 -1.48
C ARG A 22 -5.52 5.66 -0.85
N VAL A 23 -4.75 5.75 0.22
CA VAL A 23 -4.36 4.57 1.01
C VAL A 23 -4.99 4.61 2.37
N PHE A 24 -5.59 3.48 2.75
CA PHE A 24 -6.10 3.21 4.08
C PHE A 24 -5.39 2.00 4.67
N SER A 25 -5.09 2.02 5.95
CA SER A 25 -4.74 0.82 6.72
C SER A 25 -5.69 0.76 7.90
N GLU A 26 -6.40 -0.35 8.02
CA GLU A 26 -7.54 -0.54 8.92
C GLU A 26 -8.54 0.63 8.93
N SER A 27 -8.37 1.57 9.87
CA SER A 27 -9.24 2.73 10.10
C SER A 27 -8.55 4.09 9.80
N LYS A 28 -7.28 4.08 9.42
CA LYS A 28 -6.47 5.29 9.19
C LYS A 28 -6.28 5.55 7.71
N CYS A 29 -6.61 6.77 7.27
CA CYS A 29 -6.29 7.27 5.94
C CYS A 29 -4.90 7.93 5.93
N PHE A 30 -4.02 7.48 5.04
CA PHE A 30 -2.66 8.04 4.88
C PHE A 30 -2.61 9.22 3.91
N GLY A 31 -3.72 9.48 3.23
CA GLY A 31 -3.91 10.57 2.28
C GLY A 31 -4.09 10.08 0.85
N THR A 32 -4.02 11.03 -0.08
CA THR A 32 -4.08 10.80 -1.53
C THR A 32 -2.67 10.83 -2.10
N GLY A 33 -2.40 9.97 -3.07
CA GLY A 33 -1.10 9.88 -3.74
C GLY A 33 -1.22 9.21 -5.10
N THR A 34 -0.08 8.81 -5.66
CA THR A 34 0.01 8.07 -6.91
C THR A 34 0.46 6.64 -6.60
N LEU A 35 -0.32 5.66 -7.03
CA LEU A 35 0.03 4.24 -6.98
C LEU A 35 0.78 3.87 -8.26
N TYR A 36 2.00 3.38 -8.12
CA TYR A 36 2.85 2.85 -9.16
C TYR A 36 2.91 1.34 -9.03
N ILE A 37 2.62 0.65 -10.12
CA ILE A 37 2.72 -0.79 -10.22
C ILE A 37 3.94 -1.10 -11.06
N THR A 38 4.92 -1.78 -10.50
CA THR A 38 6.10 -2.26 -11.23
C THR A 38 6.04 -3.76 -11.43
N GLU A 39 6.99 -4.32 -12.17
CA GLU A 39 7.12 -5.77 -12.35
C GLU A 39 7.54 -6.51 -11.07
N SER A 40 8.14 -5.81 -10.09
CA SER A 40 8.70 -6.42 -8.88
C SER A 40 7.98 -6.00 -7.59
N ALA A 41 7.26 -4.87 -7.62
CA ALA A 41 6.66 -4.30 -6.43
C ALA A 41 5.54 -3.27 -6.74
N LEU A 42 4.75 -2.98 -5.73
CA LEU A 42 3.85 -1.83 -5.67
C LEU A 42 4.52 -0.70 -4.92
N TYR A 43 4.39 0.53 -5.42
CA TYR A 43 4.83 1.72 -4.73
C TYR A 43 3.66 2.69 -4.67
N TRP A 44 3.39 3.28 -3.52
CA TRP A 44 2.47 4.39 -3.42
C TRP A 44 3.21 5.58 -2.86
N LEU A 45 3.15 6.71 -3.56
CA LEU A 45 3.80 7.95 -3.15
C LEU A 45 2.74 9.02 -2.95
N SER A 46 2.68 9.56 -1.74
CA SER A 46 1.96 10.79 -1.45
C SER A 46 2.90 11.99 -1.61
N SER A 47 2.42 13.18 -1.25
CA SER A 47 3.20 14.44 -1.19
C SER A 47 4.65 14.23 -0.69
N PRO A 48 5.61 15.05 -1.13
CA PRO A 48 7.05 14.75 -1.03
C PRO A 48 7.46 14.27 0.37
N GLY A 49 8.07 13.08 0.41
CA GLY A 49 8.59 12.46 1.63
C GLY A 49 7.76 11.33 2.22
N ARG A 50 6.55 11.02 1.70
CA ARG A 50 5.72 9.91 2.20
C ARG A 50 5.38 8.91 1.11
N GLY A 51 5.60 7.64 1.38
CA GLY A 51 5.16 6.55 0.53
C GLY A 51 5.24 5.18 1.19
N ILE A 52 4.75 4.19 0.47
CA ILE A 52 4.70 2.78 0.83
C ILE A 52 5.29 2.01 -0.34
N SER A 53 6.08 0.98 -0.08
CA SER A 53 6.39 -0.02 -1.08
C SER A 53 5.97 -1.39 -0.59
N ILE A 54 5.56 -2.27 -1.48
CA ILE A 54 5.19 -3.64 -1.15
C ILE A 54 5.80 -4.50 -2.23
N LEU A 55 6.79 -5.31 -1.87
CA LEU A 55 7.37 -6.28 -2.78
C LEU A 55 6.37 -7.43 -3.00
N TYR A 56 6.21 -7.91 -4.22
CA TYR A 56 5.32 -9.06 -4.48
C TYR A 56 5.69 -10.31 -3.67
N PRO A 57 6.98 -10.65 -3.45
CA PRO A 57 7.34 -11.75 -2.56
C PRO A 57 6.88 -11.58 -1.11
N SER A 58 6.76 -10.34 -0.61
CA SER A 58 6.28 -10.04 0.74
C SER A 58 4.75 -9.93 0.80
N MET A 59 4.06 -9.98 -0.34
CA MET A 59 2.61 -9.93 -0.42
C MET A 59 2.04 -11.33 -0.17
N ARG A 60 1.25 -11.48 0.89
CA ARG A 60 0.52 -12.73 1.16
C ARG A 60 -0.68 -12.89 0.26
N ALA A 61 -1.41 -11.80 0.03
CA ALA A 61 -2.63 -11.82 -0.77
C ALA A 61 -2.93 -10.45 -1.36
N SER A 62 -3.55 -10.46 -2.54
CA SER A 62 -4.22 -9.30 -3.12
C SER A 62 -5.63 -9.69 -3.54
N ALA A 63 -6.59 -8.79 -3.32
CA ALA A 63 -7.97 -8.99 -3.72
C ALA A 63 -8.65 -7.66 -4.01
N ILE A 64 -9.65 -7.66 -4.88
CA ILE A 64 -10.57 -6.52 -4.98
C ILE A 64 -11.60 -6.67 -3.86
N SER A 65 -11.66 -5.65 -3.01
CA SER A 65 -12.61 -5.56 -1.91
C SER A 65 -13.46 -4.30 -2.06
N MET A 66 -14.60 -4.25 -1.39
CA MET A 66 -15.37 -3.00 -1.25
C MET A 66 -15.04 -2.42 0.13
N HIS A 67 -14.56 -1.19 0.17
CA HIS A 67 -14.02 -0.62 1.41
C HIS A 67 -15.14 -0.38 2.44
N ARG A 68 -15.15 -1.16 3.53
CA ARG A 68 -16.25 -1.17 4.53
C ARG A 68 -16.53 0.17 5.22
N TYR A 69 -15.58 1.08 5.26
CA TYR A 69 -15.65 2.25 6.14
C TYR A 69 -16.19 3.54 5.51
N ASN A 70 -16.41 3.66 4.19
CA ASN A 70 -17.12 4.82 3.58
C ASN A 70 -17.21 4.85 2.03
N PHE A 71 -16.71 3.86 1.29
CA PHE A 71 -16.69 3.93 -0.18
C PHE A 71 -17.51 2.77 -0.77
N GLN A 72 -18.57 3.11 -1.50
CA GLN A 72 -19.30 2.15 -2.35
C GLN A 72 -18.44 1.69 -3.53
N ASP A 73 -17.25 2.26 -3.68
CA ASP A 73 -16.32 1.99 -4.76
C ASP A 73 -15.42 0.78 -4.45
N PRO A 74 -15.12 -0.05 -5.45
CA PRO A 74 -14.14 -1.13 -5.31
C PRO A 74 -12.76 -0.55 -5.00
N CYS A 75 -12.01 -1.27 -4.18
CA CYS A 75 -10.65 -0.96 -3.76
C CYS A 75 -9.77 -2.21 -3.85
N LEU A 76 -8.47 -2.00 -4.02
CA LEU A 76 -7.50 -3.08 -3.99
C LEU A 76 -7.06 -3.30 -2.53
N PHE A 77 -7.39 -4.46 -1.98
CA PHE A 77 -6.87 -4.95 -0.71
C PHE A 77 -5.58 -5.72 -0.93
N VAL A 78 -4.57 -5.41 -0.12
CA VAL A 78 -3.28 -6.07 -0.11
C VAL A 78 -2.95 -6.44 1.33
N LEU A 79 -2.62 -7.71 1.52
CA LEU A 79 -2.12 -8.27 2.76
C LEU A 79 -0.63 -8.57 2.59
N SER A 80 0.23 -8.03 3.44
CA SER A 80 1.69 -8.23 3.35
C SER A 80 2.29 -8.70 4.67
N GLU A 81 3.29 -9.57 4.62
CA GLU A 81 4.07 -9.95 5.83
C GLU A 81 4.97 -8.83 6.34
N GLU A 82 5.44 -7.96 5.44
CA GLU A 82 6.39 -6.91 5.79
C GLU A 82 5.90 -5.56 5.28
N GLY A 83 5.64 -4.63 6.18
CA GLY A 83 5.31 -3.24 5.87
C GLY A 83 6.57 -2.47 5.49
N ILE A 84 6.77 -2.19 4.20
CA ILE A 84 7.92 -1.40 3.73
C ILE A 84 7.46 0.05 3.51
N VAL A 85 8.03 0.96 4.29
CA VAL A 85 7.66 2.38 4.29
C VAL A 85 8.73 3.20 3.58
N LEU A 86 8.32 4.00 2.61
CA LEU A 86 9.14 4.98 1.91
C LEU A 86 8.94 6.35 2.59
N ASN A 87 9.48 6.53 3.80
CA ASN A 87 9.40 7.81 4.52
C ASN A 87 10.79 8.24 4.99
N GLU A 88 11.02 9.54 5.11
CA GLU A 88 12.21 10.09 5.79
C GLU A 88 12.26 9.64 7.27
N ASN A 89 11.10 9.34 7.87
CA ASN A 89 10.96 8.75 9.21
C ASN A 89 10.09 7.48 9.19
N PRO A 90 10.63 6.31 8.80
CA PRO A 90 9.86 5.08 8.66
C PRO A 90 9.19 4.66 9.98
N ASN A 91 9.83 4.91 11.13
CA ASN A 91 9.30 4.56 12.45
C ASN A 91 8.00 5.30 12.83
N GLU A 92 7.82 6.57 12.44
CA GLU A 92 6.57 7.31 12.73
C GLU A 92 5.39 6.85 11.87
N PHE A 93 5.69 6.34 10.69
CA PHE A 93 4.68 5.84 9.77
C PHE A 93 4.29 4.40 10.12
N LEU A 94 5.26 3.56 10.51
CA LEU A 94 4.99 2.22 11.02
C LEU A 94 4.18 2.28 12.32
N SER A 95 4.52 3.16 13.25
CA SER A 95 3.70 3.38 14.44
C SER A 95 2.31 3.91 14.11
N SER A 96 2.13 4.57 12.98
CA SER A 96 0.83 4.99 12.47
C SER A 96 0.01 3.87 11.84
N ILE A 97 0.66 2.83 11.31
CA ILE A 97 0.00 1.62 10.79
C ILE A 97 -0.32 0.66 11.96
N ASN A 98 0.61 0.46 12.89
CA ASN A 98 0.51 -0.51 13.99
C ASN A 98 -0.27 -0.04 15.22
N ASN A 99 -0.97 1.11 15.18
CA ASN A 99 -1.67 1.65 16.36
C ASN A 99 -3.10 1.13 16.55
N VAL A 100 -3.34 -0.16 16.24
CA VAL A 100 -4.47 -0.89 16.81
C VAL A 100 -4.01 -2.30 17.10
N ASN A 101 -4.00 -2.63 18.40
CA ASN A 101 -3.69 -3.95 18.97
C ASN A 101 -2.21 -4.27 19.29
N ALA A 102 -1.56 -3.37 20.03
CA ALA A 102 -0.54 -3.77 21.00
C ALA A 102 -1.19 -4.52 22.18
N SER A 103 -1.71 -5.72 21.94
CA SER A 103 -1.84 -6.73 22.99
C SER A 103 -0.53 -7.51 23.01
N SER A 104 0.18 -7.36 24.13
CA SER A 104 1.48 -7.92 24.44
C SER A 104 1.59 -9.44 24.25
N ASP A 105 1.86 -9.89 23.03
CA ASP A 105 2.66 -11.08 22.74
C ASP A 105 3.10 -11.02 21.27
N ALA A 106 4.37 -11.29 21.05
CA ALA A 106 5.06 -11.03 19.79
C ALA A 106 4.49 -11.83 18.61
N ASP A 107 3.74 -11.16 17.73
CA ASP A 107 3.62 -11.56 16.33
C ASP A 107 3.44 -10.28 15.51
N ASP A 108 4.39 -9.99 14.62
CA ASP A 108 4.27 -8.93 13.61
C ASP A 108 3.21 -9.41 12.61
N GLY A 109 1.95 -9.20 12.96
CA GLY A 109 0.81 -9.64 12.15
C GLY A 109 0.86 -9.03 10.75
N PRO A 110 0.26 -9.68 9.74
CA PRO A 110 0.32 -9.18 8.38
C PRO A 110 -0.33 -7.79 8.24
N TYR A 111 0.33 -6.90 7.51
CA TYR A 111 -0.09 -5.53 7.25
C TYR A 111 -1.24 -5.51 6.24
N GLU A 112 -2.38 -4.98 6.66
CA GLU A 112 -3.57 -4.78 5.82
C GLU A 112 -3.61 -3.37 5.22
N ILE A 113 -3.56 -3.29 3.89
CA ILE A 113 -3.52 -2.03 3.15
C ILE A 113 -4.59 -2.03 2.08
N PHE A 114 -5.39 -0.97 2.04
CA PHE A 114 -6.43 -0.74 1.05
C PHE A 114 -6.04 0.45 0.16
N PHE A 115 -5.93 0.20 -1.14
CA PHE A 115 -5.72 1.22 -2.16
C PHE A 115 -7.05 1.53 -2.83
N VAL A 116 -7.53 2.76 -2.67
CA VAL A 116 -8.80 3.25 -3.19
C VAL A 116 -8.50 4.27 -4.31
N PRO A 117 -8.48 3.85 -5.58
CA PRO A 117 -8.42 4.79 -6.69
C PRO A 117 -9.73 5.58 -6.80
N ASP A 118 -9.68 6.73 -7.45
CA ASP A 118 -10.89 7.51 -7.80
C ASP A 118 -11.73 6.81 -8.90
N ASP A 119 -11.07 5.95 -9.70
CA ASP A 119 -11.70 5.19 -10.78
C ASP A 119 -11.80 3.71 -10.39
N ALA A 120 -13.03 3.28 -10.13
CA ALA A 120 -13.41 1.93 -9.76
C ALA A 120 -12.98 0.85 -10.77
N ASP A 121 -13.01 1.17 -12.06
CA ASP A 121 -12.69 0.21 -13.12
C ASP A 121 -11.19 -0.14 -13.12
N LYS A 122 -10.35 0.72 -12.53
CA LYS A 122 -8.91 0.49 -12.41
C LYS A 122 -8.56 -0.56 -11.36
N CYS A 123 -9.43 -0.84 -10.39
CA CYS A 123 -9.17 -1.87 -9.38
C CYS A 123 -8.99 -3.26 -9.99
N LYS A 124 -9.77 -3.59 -11.04
CA LYS A 124 -9.60 -4.85 -11.79
C LYS A 124 -8.26 -4.91 -12.50
N LEU A 125 -7.91 -3.83 -13.15
CA LEU A 125 -6.64 -3.69 -13.85
C LEU A 125 -5.44 -3.85 -12.90
N PHE A 126 -5.53 -3.32 -11.68
CA PHE A 126 -4.46 -3.50 -10.69
C PHE A 126 -4.31 -4.96 -10.26
N GLN A 127 -5.43 -5.65 -9.99
CA GLN A 127 -5.38 -7.05 -9.60
C GLN A 127 -4.76 -7.92 -10.70
N GLU A 128 -5.10 -7.67 -11.96
CA GLU A 128 -4.50 -8.38 -13.11
C GLU A 128 -3.00 -8.08 -13.28
N MET A 129 -2.54 -6.90 -12.89
CA MET A 129 -1.12 -6.54 -13.00
C MET A 129 -0.24 -7.09 -11.87
N ILE A 130 -0.86 -7.47 -10.74
CA ILE A 130 -0.20 -8.03 -9.55
C ILE A 130 -0.07 -9.57 -9.65
N LEU A 131 -0.90 -10.21 -10.49
CA LEU A 131 -0.86 -11.65 -10.81
C LEU A 131 0.17 -11.98 -11.90
#